data_AF-A0A7C4JBB9-F1
#
_entry.id   AF-A0A7C4JBB9-F1
#
_cell.length_a   1.000
_cell.length_b   1.000
_cell.length_c   1.000
_cell.angle_alpha   90.00
_cell.angle_beta   90.00
_cell.angle_gamma   90.00
#
_symmetry.space_group_name_H-M   'P 1'
#
loop_
_entity.id
_entity.type
_entity.pdbx_description
1 polymer ?
#
loop_
_entity_poly.entity_id
_entity_poly.type
_entity_poly.pdbx_seq_one_letter_code
_entity_poly.pdbx_strand_id
1 'polypeptide(L)'
;MAEAEDLMDLLIRRGFLWPAFEIYGGVAGFYDYGPLGSILKWKIIDQWRKIYVFEEGAIEIDSPTVTPEEVLRASGHVEHFLDLMVECKKCGSAFKVTDFLAEAAGVNVEGMSKEEISRIIRERNLKCPDCGGEFGEVSEFNTMFKTAIGPGSRRIAYLRPETAQGIFINFRRLFRIARGRLPLPVVQIGRGYRNEISPRQGVIRLREFTMAEAEVFFDPKNPNHPRFGEVRDEKLRLWPAKNQMDGKGEIEVTADESVEKKIVCNELMAYYLVLTKRFLKKLGIPENAIRFREQTPAQRAHYSSETWDAEVFTRRFGWVEVAGIAYRTDYDLSRHMKYSGENLTAFIENRKESVICHVVEPSYGIDRPLYCALEHAYVTDGERKYLRLPKELAPVEVAVFPLLKKDRLVEKAREIWENLRRSGFLAEYDDSGSIGRRYARADEIGTPYCVTVDHQTLEDLTVTIRDRDSTKQRRIKISDLSQVLRGLISGSLDFFSVGSEYKGREEGEHEENEN
;
A
#
# COMPACT_ATOMS: atom_id res chain seq x y z
N MET A 1 16.45 -9.64 12.16
CA MET A 1 15.51 -9.53 13.31
C MET A 1 15.72 -8.22 14.06
N ALA A 2 16.91 -7.92 14.60
CA ALA A 2 17.19 -6.67 15.31
C ALA A 2 16.83 -5.38 14.52
N GLU A 3 17.21 -5.25 13.25
CA GLU A 3 16.84 -4.06 12.44
C GLU A 3 15.33 -3.89 12.23
N ALA A 4 14.57 -5.00 12.19
CA ALA A 4 13.14 -4.95 11.98
C ALA A 4 12.36 -4.62 13.28
N GLU A 5 12.91 -5.00 14.43
CA GLU A 5 12.42 -4.58 15.74
C GLU A 5 12.71 -3.09 15.97
N ASP A 6 13.93 -2.65 15.65
CA ASP A 6 14.33 -1.25 15.68
C ASP A 6 13.42 -0.37 14.80
N LEU A 7 13.09 -0.83 13.59
CA LEU A 7 12.15 -0.13 12.72
C LEU A 7 10.78 -0.01 13.39
N MET A 8 10.21 -1.11 13.89
CA MET A 8 8.89 -1.06 14.51
C MET A 8 8.84 -0.12 15.72
N ASP A 9 9.88 -0.13 16.56
CA ASP A 9 10.01 0.81 17.67
C ASP A 9 10.05 2.26 17.18
N LEU A 10 10.83 2.55 16.13
CA LEU A 10 10.86 3.88 15.51
C LEU A 10 9.47 4.29 15.00
N LEU A 11 8.78 3.40 14.27
CA LEU A 11 7.45 3.67 13.69
C LEU A 11 6.41 3.97 14.78
N ILE A 12 6.45 3.26 15.92
CA ILE A 12 5.56 3.51 17.06
C ILE A 12 5.91 4.85 17.71
N ARG A 13 7.17 5.05 18.10
CA ARG A 13 7.63 6.27 18.82
C ARG A 13 7.43 7.55 18.01
N ARG A 14 7.49 7.48 16.68
CA ARG A 14 7.35 8.64 15.79
C ARG A 14 5.93 8.82 15.25
N GLY A 15 4.99 7.94 15.57
CA GLY A 15 3.58 8.12 15.20
C GLY A 15 3.26 7.74 13.76
N PHE A 16 3.87 6.66 13.25
CA PHE A 16 3.48 6.02 12.00
C PHE A 16 2.39 4.98 12.23
N LEU A 17 2.61 4.03 13.14
CA LEU A 17 1.75 2.86 13.34
C LEU A 17 1.56 2.57 14.83
N TRP A 18 0.32 2.45 15.28
CA TRP A 18 -0.04 2.08 16.65
C TRP A 18 -1.03 0.92 16.65
N PRO A 19 -0.87 -0.09 17.53
CA PRO A 19 -1.92 -1.08 17.75
C PRO A 19 -3.22 -0.40 18.16
N ALA A 20 -4.33 -0.72 17.48
CA ALA A 20 -5.60 -0.07 17.78
C ALA A 20 -6.13 -0.50 19.16
N PHE A 21 -6.78 0.43 19.85
CA PHE A 21 -7.40 0.22 21.18
C PHE A 21 -6.40 -0.17 22.29
N GLU A 22 -5.14 0.25 22.19
CA GLU A 22 -4.05 -0.16 23.10
C GLU A 22 -4.39 0.00 24.59
N ILE A 23 -4.99 1.14 24.99
CA ILE A 23 -5.36 1.40 26.39
C ILE A 23 -6.51 0.49 26.92
N TYR A 24 -7.18 -0.25 26.03
CA TYR A 24 -8.23 -1.23 26.34
C TYR A 24 -7.74 -2.68 26.17
N GLY A 25 -6.43 -2.90 26.01
CA GLY A 25 -5.82 -4.22 25.81
C GLY A 25 -5.57 -4.58 24.34
N GLY A 26 -5.95 -3.70 23.41
CA GLY A 26 -5.72 -3.87 21.98
C GLY A 26 -6.63 -4.89 21.30
N VAL A 27 -6.80 -4.77 19.98
CA VAL A 27 -7.49 -5.78 19.16
C VAL A 27 -6.63 -6.15 17.96
N ALA A 28 -6.23 -7.42 17.87
CA ALA A 28 -5.40 -7.90 16.77
C ALA A 28 -6.08 -7.73 15.41
N GLY A 29 -5.28 -7.35 14.40
CA GLY A 29 -5.75 -7.06 13.05
C GLY A 29 -6.27 -5.63 12.85
N PHE A 30 -6.20 -4.76 13.86
CA PHE A 30 -6.56 -3.34 13.74
C PHE A 30 -5.39 -2.45 14.15
N TYR A 31 -5.14 -1.41 13.38
CA TYR A 31 -4.07 -0.46 13.59
C TYR A 31 -4.55 0.97 13.38
N ASP A 32 -4.11 1.86 14.26
CA ASP A 32 -4.25 3.29 14.12
C ASP A 32 -3.01 3.85 13.42
N TYR A 33 -3.24 4.64 12.37
CA TYR A 33 -2.17 5.39 11.71
C TYR A 33 -2.02 6.74 12.42
N GLY A 34 -0.92 6.93 13.13
CA GLY A 34 -0.63 8.19 13.84
C GLY A 34 -0.45 9.38 12.89
N PRO A 35 -0.07 10.58 13.38
CA PRO A 35 0.01 11.79 12.56
C PRO A 35 0.86 11.63 11.29
N LEU A 36 2.04 11.00 11.40
CA LEU A 36 2.94 10.79 10.27
C LEU A 36 2.48 9.66 9.36
N GLY A 37 1.96 8.58 9.95
CA GLY A 37 1.44 7.44 9.20
C GLY A 37 0.21 7.79 8.37
N SER A 38 -0.67 8.63 8.93
CA SER A 38 -1.86 9.13 8.25
C SER A 38 -1.48 9.96 7.01
N ILE A 39 -0.52 10.86 7.13
CA ILE A 39 -0.03 11.67 6.01
C ILE A 39 0.68 10.79 4.97
N LEU A 40 1.54 9.86 5.40
CA LEU A 40 2.22 8.93 4.49
C LEU A 40 1.20 8.10 3.69
N LYS A 41 0.20 7.55 4.37
CA LYS A 41 -0.86 6.75 3.73
C LYS A 41 -1.62 7.56 2.69
N TRP A 42 -1.99 8.80 3.02
CA TRP A 42 -2.60 9.71 2.05
C TRP A 42 -1.69 9.98 0.85
N LYS A 43 -0.41 10.27 1.07
CA LYS A 43 0.56 10.50 -0.02
C LYS A 43 0.76 9.27 -0.92
N ILE A 44 0.74 8.06 -0.36
CA ILE A 44 0.80 6.81 -1.13
C ILE A 44 -0.46 6.64 -1.99
N ILE A 45 -1.64 6.91 -1.43
CA ILE A 45 -2.91 6.89 -2.18
C ILE A 45 -2.88 7.93 -3.31
N ASP A 46 -2.33 9.11 -3.07
CA ASP A 46 -2.20 10.15 -4.09
C ASP A 46 -1.22 9.75 -5.20
N GLN A 47 -0.12 9.05 -4.89
CA GLN A 47 0.75 8.47 -5.92
C GLN A 47 0.04 7.41 -6.75
N TRP A 48 -0.82 6.61 -6.12
CA TRP A 48 -1.66 5.65 -6.83
C TRP A 48 -2.67 6.36 -7.76
N ARG A 49 -3.35 7.40 -7.25
CA ARG A 49 -4.26 8.23 -8.06
C ARG A 49 -3.54 8.91 -9.22
N LYS A 50 -2.31 9.43 -9.03
CA LYS A 50 -1.49 10.00 -10.12
C LYS A 50 -1.40 9.04 -11.31
N ILE A 51 -1.12 7.76 -11.05
CA ILE A 51 -1.07 6.73 -12.10
C ILE A 51 -2.47 6.46 -12.65
N TYR A 52 -3.42 6.02 -11.82
CA TYR A 52 -4.68 5.50 -12.34
C TYR A 52 -5.70 6.57 -12.78
N VAL A 53 -5.81 7.67 -12.05
CA VAL A 53 -6.82 8.72 -12.34
C VAL A 53 -6.26 9.73 -13.32
N PHE A 54 -5.02 10.22 -13.11
CA PHE A 54 -4.48 11.32 -13.91
C PHE A 54 -3.76 10.84 -15.19
N GLU A 55 -2.89 9.84 -15.09
CA GLU A 55 -2.16 9.30 -16.25
C GLU A 55 -3.05 8.35 -17.08
N GLU A 56 -3.74 7.41 -16.41
CA GLU A 56 -4.57 6.41 -17.10
C GLU A 56 -5.97 6.92 -17.48
N GLY A 57 -6.45 7.99 -16.84
CA GLY A 57 -7.77 8.57 -17.10
C GLY A 57 -8.93 7.75 -16.55
N ALA A 58 -8.71 6.95 -15.51
CA ALA A 58 -9.75 6.13 -14.91
C ALA A 58 -10.85 6.97 -14.24
N ILE A 59 -12.07 6.45 -14.28
CA ILE A 59 -13.20 7.05 -13.56
C ILE A 59 -13.14 6.59 -12.11
N GLU A 60 -12.98 7.51 -11.16
CA GLU A 60 -13.05 7.20 -9.73
C GLU A 60 -14.49 7.25 -9.22
N ILE A 61 -14.90 6.24 -8.44
CA ILE A 61 -16.17 6.23 -7.71
C ILE A 61 -15.97 5.96 -6.22
N ASP A 62 -17.00 6.29 -5.43
CA ASP A 62 -17.11 5.92 -4.03
C ASP A 62 -18.47 5.26 -3.77
N SER A 63 -18.47 4.11 -3.09
CA SER A 63 -19.65 3.30 -2.79
C SER A 63 -19.67 2.89 -1.32
N PRO A 64 -20.86 2.62 -0.73
CA PRO A 64 -20.98 2.23 0.67
C PRO A 64 -20.14 0.99 1.03
N THR A 65 -19.72 0.93 2.29
CA THR A 65 -19.04 -0.25 2.84
C THR A 65 -20.01 -1.31 3.33
N VAL A 66 -21.25 -0.94 3.66
CA VAL A 66 -22.31 -1.88 4.07
C VAL A 66 -23.00 -2.43 2.83
N THR A 67 -22.85 -3.73 2.60
CA THR A 67 -23.31 -4.42 1.41
C THR A 67 -24.40 -5.44 1.76
N PRO A 68 -25.60 -5.36 1.15
CA PRO A 68 -26.65 -6.36 1.36
C PRO A 68 -26.19 -7.77 0.96
N GLU A 69 -26.65 -8.79 1.68
CA GLU A 69 -26.28 -10.19 1.43
C GLU A 69 -26.52 -10.63 -0.02
N GLU A 70 -27.58 -10.13 -0.67
CA GLU A 70 -27.94 -10.55 -2.02
C GLU A 70 -26.85 -10.17 -3.05
N VAL A 71 -26.16 -9.06 -2.84
CA VAL A 71 -25.05 -8.61 -3.71
C VAL A 71 -23.85 -9.54 -3.54
N LEU A 72 -23.51 -9.91 -2.31
CA LEU A 72 -22.37 -10.79 -2.01
C LEU A 72 -22.66 -12.26 -2.35
N ARG A 73 -23.93 -12.65 -2.34
CA ARG A 73 -24.37 -13.94 -2.87
C ARG A 73 -24.27 -13.96 -4.40
N ALA A 74 -24.68 -12.88 -5.06
CA ALA A 74 -24.51 -12.74 -6.51
C ALA A 74 -23.02 -12.87 -6.88
N SER A 75 -22.10 -12.22 -6.16
CA SER A 75 -20.66 -12.34 -6.43
C SER A 75 -20.02 -13.67 -5.96
N GLY A 76 -20.76 -14.55 -5.26
CA GLY A 76 -20.25 -15.83 -4.76
C GLY A 76 -19.47 -15.74 -3.44
N HIS A 77 -19.38 -14.56 -2.84
CA HIS A 77 -18.63 -14.35 -1.60
C HIS A 77 -19.26 -15.07 -0.41
N VAL A 78 -20.60 -15.14 -0.34
CA VAL A 78 -21.29 -15.83 0.75
C VAL A 78 -20.94 -17.31 0.79
N GLU A 79 -20.75 -17.93 -0.37
CA GLU A 79 -20.43 -19.35 -0.52
C GLU A 79 -18.93 -19.64 -0.40
N HIS A 80 -18.05 -18.71 -0.80
CA HIS A 80 -16.62 -18.98 -0.94
C HIS A 80 -15.72 -18.31 0.12
N PHE A 81 -16.20 -17.34 0.91
CA PHE A 81 -15.43 -16.71 2.00
C PHE A 81 -15.51 -17.52 3.29
N LEU A 82 -15.22 -18.82 3.17
CA LEU A 82 -15.21 -19.78 4.27
C LEU A 82 -13.79 -20.29 4.48
N ASP A 83 -13.21 -19.97 5.63
CA ASP A 83 -11.95 -20.56 6.07
C ASP A 83 -12.20 -21.71 7.03
N LEU A 84 -11.29 -22.68 7.04
CA LEU A 84 -11.27 -23.72 8.07
C LEU A 84 -10.49 -23.24 9.29
N MET A 85 -11.12 -23.33 10.46
CA MET A 85 -10.52 -22.95 11.73
C MET A 85 -10.61 -24.06 12.76
N VAL A 86 -9.72 -23.98 13.74
CA VAL A 86 -9.74 -24.80 14.95
C VAL A 86 -9.50 -23.93 16.17
N GLU A 87 -10.21 -24.22 17.27
CA GLU A 87 -10.13 -23.46 18.51
C GLU A 87 -9.51 -24.30 19.63
N CYS A 88 -8.66 -23.71 20.46
CA CYS A 88 -8.14 -24.40 21.64
C CYS A 88 -9.21 -24.48 22.73
N LYS A 89 -9.51 -25.70 23.19
CA LYS A 89 -10.48 -25.95 24.28
C LYS A 89 -10.07 -25.36 25.63
N LYS A 90 -8.79 -25.01 25.81
CA LYS A 90 -8.23 -24.50 27.07
C LYS A 90 -8.20 -22.98 27.14
N CYS A 91 -7.72 -22.30 26.09
CA CYS A 91 -7.56 -20.84 26.09
C CYS A 91 -8.48 -20.08 25.12
N GLY A 92 -9.24 -20.79 24.27
CA GLY A 92 -10.14 -20.16 23.29
C GLY A 92 -9.43 -19.54 22.08
N SER A 93 -8.10 -19.64 21.97
CA SER A 93 -7.37 -19.15 20.81
C SER A 93 -7.82 -19.87 19.54
N ALA A 94 -8.18 -19.10 18.52
CA ALA A 94 -8.58 -19.59 17.21
C ALA A 94 -7.39 -19.57 16.23
N PHE A 95 -7.26 -20.63 15.43
CA PHE A 95 -6.19 -20.76 14.45
C PHE A 95 -6.77 -21.11 13.09
N LYS A 96 -6.31 -20.40 12.06
CA LYS A 96 -6.56 -20.80 10.67
C LYS A 96 -5.79 -22.08 10.40
N VAL A 97 -6.49 -23.11 9.97
CA VAL A 97 -5.95 -24.47 9.87
C VAL A 97 -4.77 -24.56 8.92
N THR A 98 -4.83 -23.87 7.77
CA THR A 98 -3.77 -23.88 6.76
C THR A 98 -2.47 -23.32 7.32
N ASP A 99 -2.53 -22.16 7.97
CA ASP A 99 -1.35 -21.52 8.56
C ASP A 99 -0.80 -22.37 9.72
N PHE A 100 -1.68 -22.84 10.60
CA PHE A 100 -1.30 -23.63 11.76
C PHE A 100 -0.59 -24.93 11.38
N LEU A 101 -1.11 -25.69 10.41
CA LEU A 101 -0.50 -26.96 10.01
C LEU A 101 0.78 -26.78 9.20
N ALA A 102 0.89 -25.68 8.44
CA ALA A 102 2.14 -25.30 7.79
C ALA A 102 3.23 -25.00 8.84
N GLU A 103 2.92 -24.17 9.85
CA GLU A 103 3.87 -23.79 10.90
C GLU A 103 4.21 -24.94 11.86
N ALA A 104 3.21 -25.65 12.37
CA ALA A 104 3.40 -26.65 13.42
C ALA A 104 3.90 -28.00 12.88
N ALA A 105 3.62 -28.31 11.61
CA ALA A 105 3.80 -29.66 11.09
C ALA A 105 4.41 -29.70 9.68
N GLY A 106 4.67 -28.55 9.04
CA GLY A 106 5.20 -28.47 7.68
C GLY A 106 4.28 -29.09 6.63
N VAL A 107 2.96 -29.15 6.91
CA VAL A 107 1.98 -29.80 6.03
C VAL A 107 1.20 -28.74 5.27
N ASN A 108 1.22 -28.81 3.93
CA ASN A 108 0.24 -28.11 3.11
C ASN A 108 -1.07 -28.91 3.12
N VAL A 109 -2.15 -28.26 3.56
CA VAL A 109 -3.50 -28.85 3.68
C VAL A 109 -4.52 -28.18 2.75
N GLU A 110 -4.06 -27.39 1.77
CA GLU A 110 -4.91 -26.83 0.73
C GLU A 110 -5.68 -27.94 0.00
N GLY A 111 -7.01 -27.78 -0.10
CA GLY A 111 -7.90 -28.75 -0.78
C GLY A 111 -8.27 -30.00 0.03
N MET A 112 -7.77 -30.15 1.27
CA MET A 112 -8.16 -31.27 2.14
C MET A 112 -9.54 -31.06 2.78
N SER A 113 -10.24 -32.16 3.03
CA SER A 113 -11.51 -32.18 3.78
C SER A 113 -11.31 -31.91 5.28
N LYS A 114 -12.39 -31.50 5.96
CA LYS A 114 -12.39 -31.29 7.43
C LYS A 114 -11.98 -32.55 8.18
N GLU A 115 -12.39 -33.72 7.69
CA GLU A 115 -12.13 -35.02 8.28
C GLU A 115 -10.65 -35.40 8.18
N GLU A 116 -10.03 -35.16 7.02
CA GLU A 116 -8.60 -35.40 6.80
C GLU A 116 -7.75 -34.49 7.69
N ILE A 117 -8.07 -33.21 7.74
CA ILE A 117 -7.40 -32.24 8.60
C ILE A 117 -7.53 -32.64 10.07
N SER A 118 -8.76 -32.98 10.50
CA SER A 118 -9.02 -33.42 11.87
C SER A 118 -8.23 -34.67 12.23
N ARG A 119 -8.01 -35.58 11.27
CA ARG A 119 -7.19 -36.78 11.46
C ARG A 119 -5.72 -36.41 11.64
N ILE A 120 -5.17 -35.51 10.80
CA ILE A 120 -3.78 -35.04 10.91
C ILE A 120 -3.50 -34.42 12.29
N ILE A 121 -4.39 -33.56 12.77
CA ILE A 121 -4.25 -32.91 14.09
C ILE A 121 -4.19 -33.95 15.22
N ARG A 122 -5.04 -34.99 15.15
CA ARG A 122 -5.09 -36.07 16.15
C ARG A 122 -3.88 -37.00 16.06
N GLU A 123 -3.55 -37.50 14.88
CA GLU A 123 -2.48 -38.49 14.69
C GLU A 123 -1.10 -37.91 15.03
N ARG A 124 -0.89 -36.62 14.73
CA ARG A 124 0.35 -35.91 15.11
C ARG A 124 0.31 -35.33 16.52
N ASN A 125 -0.78 -35.54 17.27
CA ASN A 125 -1.01 -35.02 18.62
C ASN A 125 -0.64 -33.53 18.76
N LEU A 126 -1.05 -32.72 17.77
CA LEU A 126 -0.69 -31.31 17.74
C LEU A 126 -1.41 -30.56 18.88
N LYS A 127 -0.67 -29.71 19.59
CA LYS A 127 -1.17 -28.94 20.73
C LYS A 127 -1.22 -27.45 20.39
N CYS A 128 -2.04 -26.73 21.13
CA CYS A 128 -2.13 -25.28 21.02
C CYS A 128 -0.75 -24.64 21.28
N PRO A 129 -0.23 -23.82 20.35
CA PRO A 129 1.08 -23.19 20.51
C PRO A 129 1.10 -22.18 21.67
N ASP A 130 -0.05 -21.61 22.04
CA ASP A 130 -0.13 -20.58 23.07
C ASP A 130 -0.13 -21.15 24.49
N CYS A 131 -0.75 -22.33 24.72
CA CYS A 131 -0.98 -22.84 26.08
C CYS A 131 -0.80 -24.35 26.26
N GLY A 132 -0.41 -25.07 25.20
CA GLY A 132 -0.27 -26.54 25.17
C GLY A 132 -1.58 -27.31 25.24
N GLY A 133 -2.74 -26.64 25.18
CA GLY A 133 -4.06 -27.25 25.26
C GLY A 133 -4.46 -28.05 24.02
N GLU A 134 -5.53 -28.83 24.14
CA GLU A 134 -6.10 -29.59 23.02
C GLU A 134 -7.03 -28.75 22.16
N PHE A 135 -7.15 -29.16 20.90
CA PHE A 135 -7.99 -28.51 19.92
C PHE A 135 -9.41 -29.08 19.87
N GLY A 136 -10.35 -28.22 19.52
CA GLY A 136 -11.73 -28.53 19.15
C GLY A 136 -11.84 -29.23 17.79
N GLU A 137 -13.06 -29.32 17.29
CA GLU A 137 -13.31 -29.78 15.94
C GLU A 137 -12.95 -28.70 14.91
N VAL A 138 -12.57 -29.14 13.72
CA VAL A 138 -12.36 -28.24 12.58
C VAL A 138 -13.72 -27.75 12.09
N SER A 139 -13.90 -26.44 12.02
CA SER A 139 -15.16 -25.80 11.61
C SER A 139 -14.93 -24.78 10.50
N GLU A 140 -16.00 -24.46 9.77
CA GLU A 140 -16.00 -23.37 8.80
C GLU A 140 -16.27 -22.03 9.48
N PHE A 141 -15.55 -21.01 9.05
CA PHE A 141 -15.68 -19.66 9.55
C PHE A 141 -15.86 -18.68 8.38
N ASN A 142 -16.94 -17.90 8.41
CA ASN A 142 -17.16 -16.86 7.42
C ASN A 142 -16.27 -15.65 7.73
N THR A 143 -15.38 -15.32 6.80
CA THR A 143 -14.40 -14.24 6.97
C THR A 143 -14.96 -12.85 6.62
N MET A 144 -16.28 -12.71 6.42
CA MET A 144 -16.93 -11.41 6.26
C MET A 144 -17.55 -10.94 7.58
N PHE A 145 -17.42 -9.65 7.90
CA PHE A 145 -18.10 -9.06 9.05
C PHE A 145 -19.60 -8.90 8.77
N LYS A 146 -20.42 -9.72 9.42
CA LYS A 146 -21.88 -9.68 9.32
C LYS A 146 -22.49 -8.53 10.15
N THR A 147 -23.48 -7.85 9.58
CA THR A 147 -24.27 -6.79 10.22
C THR A 147 -25.74 -6.85 9.75
N ALA A 148 -26.56 -5.88 10.13
CA ALA A 148 -27.96 -5.77 9.71
C ALA A 148 -28.33 -4.34 9.32
N ILE A 149 -29.19 -4.20 8.30
CA ILE A 149 -29.73 -2.91 7.85
C ILE A 149 -31.10 -2.69 8.50
N GLY A 150 -31.22 -1.58 9.23
CA GLY A 150 -32.45 -1.15 9.89
C GLY A 150 -32.72 -1.83 11.25
N PRO A 151 -33.60 -1.26 12.07
CA PRO A 151 -33.93 -1.80 13.39
C PRO A 151 -34.67 -3.15 13.28
N GLY A 152 -34.41 -4.06 14.22
CA GLY A 152 -35.07 -5.38 14.29
C GLY A 152 -34.59 -6.41 13.27
N SER A 153 -33.36 -6.25 12.75
CA SER A 153 -32.66 -7.24 11.90
C SER A 153 -33.48 -7.78 10.71
N ARG A 154 -34.14 -6.90 9.94
CA ARG A 154 -34.95 -7.32 8.79
C ARG A 154 -34.14 -7.69 7.55
N ARG A 155 -32.95 -7.11 7.36
CA ARG A 155 -32.09 -7.39 6.20
C ARG A 155 -30.65 -7.62 6.61
N ILE A 156 -30.13 -8.79 6.27
CA ILE A 156 -28.74 -9.16 6.51
C ILE A 156 -27.84 -8.37 5.55
N ALA A 157 -26.74 -7.87 6.09
CA ALA A 157 -25.70 -7.20 5.32
C ALA A 157 -24.32 -7.58 5.87
N TYR A 158 -23.29 -7.18 5.16
CA TYR A 158 -21.91 -7.39 5.55
C TYR A 158 -21.12 -6.10 5.33
N LEU A 159 -20.03 -5.93 6.04
CA LEU A 159 -19.00 -5.01 5.59
C LEU A 159 -18.29 -5.62 4.38
N ARG A 160 -18.12 -4.82 3.32
CA ARG A 160 -17.58 -5.31 2.05
C ARG A 160 -16.16 -5.89 2.21
N PRO A 161 -15.89 -7.09 1.66
CA PRO A 161 -14.55 -7.69 1.72
C PRO A 161 -13.58 -7.17 0.64
N GLU A 162 -14.13 -6.49 -0.36
CA GLU A 162 -13.45 -5.83 -1.47
C GLU A 162 -14.28 -4.61 -1.92
N THR A 163 -13.70 -3.72 -2.72
CA THR A 163 -14.36 -2.53 -3.29
C THR A 163 -14.94 -2.79 -4.69
N ALA A 164 -14.41 -3.76 -5.43
CA ALA A 164 -14.79 -4.13 -6.80
C ALA A 164 -16.32 -4.21 -7.04
N GLN A 165 -17.07 -4.81 -6.10
CA GLN A 165 -18.52 -4.97 -6.22
C GLN A 165 -19.29 -3.66 -6.42
N GLY A 166 -18.82 -2.57 -5.81
CA GLY A 166 -19.41 -1.23 -6.01
C GLY A 166 -19.27 -0.72 -7.45
N ILE A 167 -18.21 -1.13 -8.14
CA ILE A 167 -17.94 -0.79 -9.54
C ILE A 167 -18.83 -1.64 -10.46
N PHE A 168 -18.87 -2.96 -10.26
CA PHE A 168 -19.67 -3.87 -11.09
C PHE A 168 -21.16 -3.51 -11.10
N ILE A 169 -21.76 -3.26 -9.93
CA ILE A 169 -23.19 -2.89 -9.84
C ILE A 169 -23.52 -1.55 -10.52
N ASN A 170 -22.52 -0.70 -10.74
CA ASN A 170 -22.67 0.60 -11.39
C ASN A 170 -22.21 0.61 -12.85
N PHE A 171 -21.81 -0.54 -13.42
CA PHE A 171 -21.23 -0.65 -14.76
C PHE A 171 -22.03 0.11 -15.82
N ARG A 172 -23.37 -0.05 -15.87
CA ARG A 172 -24.21 0.62 -16.86
C ARG A 172 -24.12 2.16 -16.82
N ARG A 173 -24.02 2.75 -15.62
CA ARG A 173 -23.86 4.21 -15.46
C ARG A 173 -22.47 4.63 -15.90
N LEU A 174 -21.45 3.88 -15.49
CA LEU A 174 -20.05 4.12 -15.81
C LEU A 174 -19.79 4.04 -17.31
N PHE A 175 -20.27 2.99 -17.97
CA PHE A 175 -20.16 2.80 -19.41
C PHE A 175 -20.83 3.93 -20.21
N ARG A 176 -21.97 4.44 -19.71
CA ARG A 176 -22.64 5.61 -20.30
C ARG A 176 -21.82 6.89 -20.13
N ILE A 177 -21.23 7.12 -18.95
CA ILE A 177 -20.35 8.28 -18.70
C ILE A 177 -19.12 8.22 -19.61
N ALA A 178 -18.55 7.02 -19.79
CA ALA A 178 -17.45 6.74 -20.71
C ALA A 178 -17.85 6.81 -22.20
N ARG A 179 -19.11 7.14 -22.52
CA ARG A 179 -19.66 7.23 -23.88
C ARG A 179 -19.45 5.94 -24.69
N GLY A 180 -19.59 4.80 -24.04
CA GLY A 180 -19.51 3.49 -24.69
C GLY A 180 -18.10 3.04 -25.11
N ARG A 181 -17.05 3.69 -24.61
CA ARG A 181 -15.66 3.37 -24.98
C ARG A 181 -15.09 2.23 -24.12
N LEU A 182 -14.29 1.38 -24.76
CA LEU A 182 -13.48 0.33 -24.13
C LEU A 182 -12.03 0.42 -24.66
N PRO A 183 -11.01 0.00 -23.88
CA PRO A 183 -11.11 -0.41 -22.48
C PRO A 183 -11.56 0.74 -21.57
N LEU A 184 -12.28 0.41 -20.50
CA LEU A 184 -12.84 1.34 -19.53
C LEU A 184 -12.25 1.04 -18.15
N PRO A 185 -11.22 1.78 -17.71
CA PRO A 185 -10.72 1.68 -16.35
C PRO A 185 -11.63 2.47 -15.39
N VAL A 186 -12.09 1.80 -14.33
CA VAL A 186 -12.84 2.42 -13.23
C VAL A 186 -12.14 2.06 -11.93
N VAL A 187 -11.96 3.03 -11.04
CA VAL A 187 -11.24 2.83 -9.79
C VAL A 187 -12.09 3.17 -8.57
N GLN A 188 -11.74 2.54 -7.46
CA GLN A 188 -12.29 2.89 -6.16
C GLN A 188 -11.22 2.71 -5.08
N ILE A 189 -11.15 3.68 -4.18
CA ILE A 189 -10.30 3.65 -3.00
C ILE A 189 -11.18 3.70 -1.76
N GLY A 190 -11.02 2.77 -0.83
CA GLY A 190 -11.77 2.81 0.41
C GLY A 190 -11.46 1.64 1.33
N ARG A 191 -12.26 1.48 2.39
CA ARG A 191 -12.06 0.38 3.35
C ARG A 191 -12.54 -0.95 2.79
N GLY A 192 -11.75 -2.00 3.03
CA GLY A 192 -12.11 -3.40 2.89
C GLY A 192 -11.98 -4.10 4.23
N TYR A 193 -12.83 -5.11 4.46
CA TYR A 193 -12.93 -5.78 5.76
C TYR A 193 -12.87 -7.29 5.59
N ARG A 194 -11.92 -7.94 6.26
CA ARG A 194 -11.79 -9.40 6.29
C ARG A 194 -11.65 -9.82 7.73
N ASN A 195 -12.61 -10.56 8.27
CA ASN A 195 -12.58 -11.09 9.62
C ASN A 195 -11.55 -12.22 9.74
N GLU A 196 -10.26 -11.90 9.63
CA GLU A 196 -9.17 -12.84 9.69
C GLU A 196 -9.20 -13.59 11.03
N ILE A 197 -9.03 -14.92 10.98
CA ILE A 197 -9.17 -15.80 12.15
C ILE A 197 -8.08 -15.49 13.17
N SER A 198 -6.83 -15.39 12.70
CA SER A 198 -5.66 -15.12 13.54
C SER A 198 -4.75 -14.11 12.83
N PRO A 199 -5.07 -12.80 12.86
CA PRO A 199 -4.22 -11.78 12.25
C PRO A 199 -2.89 -11.72 13.01
N ARG A 200 -1.83 -12.20 12.35
CA ARG A 200 -0.44 -12.17 12.82
C ARG A 200 0.39 -11.27 11.90
N GLN A 201 1.63 -10.95 12.28
CA GLN A 201 2.56 -10.16 11.45
C GLN A 201 2.21 -8.67 11.32
N GLY A 202 1.50 -8.11 12.31
CA GLY A 202 1.20 -6.68 12.39
C GLY A 202 0.37 -6.18 11.20
N VAL A 203 0.84 -5.13 10.53
CA VAL A 203 0.11 -4.49 9.42
C VAL A 203 0.04 -5.31 8.14
N ILE A 204 0.72 -6.46 8.06
CA ILE A 204 0.67 -7.35 6.88
C ILE A 204 -0.67 -8.10 6.79
N ARG A 205 -1.25 -8.51 7.93
CA ARG A 205 -2.56 -9.17 8.00
C ARG A 205 -3.50 -8.38 8.91
N LEU A 206 -4.34 -7.57 8.28
CA LEU A 206 -5.32 -6.72 8.94
C LEU A 206 -6.74 -7.24 8.73
N ARG A 207 -7.62 -6.87 9.66
CA ARG A 207 -9.07 -7.09 9.56
C ARG A 207 -9.80 -5.94 8.88
N GLU A 208 -9.26 -4.74 9.01
CA GLU A 208 -9.67 -3.55 8.29
C GLU A 208 -8.43 -2.93 7.62
N PHE A 209 -8.52 -2.68 6.33
CA PHE A 209 -7.43 -2.08 5.56
C PHE A 209 -7.99 -1.20 4.45
N THR A 210 -7.15 -0.35 3.87
CA THR A 210 -7.49 0.49 2.72
C THR A 210 -7.11 -0.25 1.45
N MET A 211 -8.10 -0.42 0.59
CA MET A 211 -7.94 -0.99 -0.74
C MET A 211 -7.97 0.12 -1.77
N ALA A 212 -7.16 -0.01 -2.80
CA ALA A 212 -7.26 0.75 -4.05
C ALA A 212 -7.38 -0.28 -5.17
N GLU A 213 -8.53 -0.33 -5.83
CA GLU A 213 -8.81 -1.33 -6.86
C GLU A 213 -9.20 -0.64 -8.16
N ALA A 214 -8.84 -1.28 -9.27
CA ALA A 214 -9.21 -0.86 -10.61
C ALA A 214 -9.93 -2.01 -11.32
N GLU A 215 -11.14 -1.78 -11.81
CA GLU A 215 -11.81 -2.70 -12.73
C GLU A 215 -11.67 -2.18 -14.14
N VAL A 216 -10.93 -2.90 -14.97
CA VAL A 216 -10.66 -2.51 -16.35
C VAL A 216 -11.51 -3.35 -17.26
N PHE A 217 -12.67 -2.81 -17.63
CA PHE A 217 -13.61 -3.47 -18.54
C PHE A 217 -13.07 -3.43 -19.97
N PHE A 218 -13.03 -4.55 -20.65
CA PHE A 218 -12.57 -4.63 -22.04
C PHE A 218 -13.40 -5.59 -22.88
N ASP A 219 -13.28 -5.45 -24.20
CA ASP A 219 -13.88 -6.36 -25.17
C ASP A 219 -13.02 -7.63 -25.26
N PRO A 220 -13.54 -8.83 -24.92
CA PRO A 220 -12.74 -10.06 -24.97
C PRO A 220 -12.18 -10.39 -26.35
N LYS A 221 -12.75 -9.84 -27.44
CA LYS A 221 -12.21 -10.01 -28.80
C LYS A 221 -11.07 -9.04 -29.12
N ASN A 222 -10.79 -8.07 -28.24
CA ASN A 222 -9.72 -7.09 -28.38
C ASN A 222 -9.04 -6.80 -27.01
N PRO A 223 -8.26 -7.76 -26.48
CA PRO A 223 -7.60 -7.65 -25.17
C PRO A 223 -6.31 -6.79 -25.21
N ASN A 224 -6.29 -5.77 -26.06
CA ASN A 224 -5.13 -4.91 -26.29
C ASN A 224 -5.21 -3.65 -25.44
N HIS A 225 -4.06 -3.14 -25.00
CA HIS A 225 -4.00 -1.84 -24.33
C HIS A 225 -3.51 -0.75 -25.30
N PRO A 226 -4.22 0.38 -25.49
CA PRO A 226 -3.84 1.40 -26.47
C PRO A 226 -2.42 1.97 -26.30
N ARG A 227 -1.89 1.96 -25.06
CA ARG A 227 -0.54 2.42 -24.71
C ARG A 227 0.46 1.28 -24.46
N PHE A 228 0.16 0.04 -24.85
CA PHE A 228 1.08 -1.08 -24.61
C PHE A 228 2.47 -0.85 -25.22
N GLY A 229 2.54 -0.20 -26.37
CA GLY A 229 3.81 0.17 -27.02
C GLY A 229 4.75 1.02 -26.15
N GLU A 230 4.22 1.79 -25.19
CA GLU A 230 5.02 2.63 -24.27
C GLU A 230 5.70 1.81 -23.16
N VAL A 231 5.26 0.58 -22.92
CA VAL A 231 5.73 -0.28 -21.84
C VAL A 231 6.32 -1.60 -22.33
N ARG A 232 6.28 -1.88 -23.63
CA ARG A 232 6.65 -3.17 -24.20
C ARG A 232 8.06 -3.65 -23.80
N ASP A 233 9.01 -2.71 -23.67
CA ASP A 233 10.41 -2.97 -23.37
C ASP A 233 10.71 -2.99 -21.86
N GLU A 234 9.71 -2.71 -21.01
CA GLU A 234 9.85 -2.78 -19.56
C GLU A 234 10.00 -4.23 -19.10
N LYS A 235 11.04 -4.49 -18.32
CA LYS A 235 11.32 -5.82 -17.78
C LYS A 235 10.40 -6.17 -16.62
N LEU A 236 9.92 -7.41 -16.58
CA LEU A 236 9.14 -7.99 -15.51
C LEU A 236 9.86 -9.22 -14.97
N ARG A 237 9.95 -9.30 -13.63
CA ARG A 237 10.46 -10.47 -12.91
C ARG A 237 9.28 -11.35 -12.54
N LEU A 238 9.08 -12.43 -13.30
CA LEU A 238 7.90 -13.28 -13.24
C LEU A 238 8.25 -14.64 -12.62
N TRP A 239 7.37 -15.19 -11.80
CA TRP A 239 7.43 -16.57 -11.31
C TRP A 239 6.17 -17.34 -11.76
N PRO A 240 6.17 -17.89 -13.00
CA PRO A 240 5.01 -18.60 -13.54
C PRO A 240 4.60 -19.79 -12.69
N ALA A 241 3.32 -20.13 -12.67
CA ALA A 241 2.76 -21.25 -11.91
C ALA A 241 3.40 -22.57 -12.34
N LYS A 242 3.65 -22.75 -13.64
CA LYS A 242 4.38 -23.90 -14.18
C LYS A 242 5.80 -23.99 -13.61
N ASN A 243 6.51 -22.88 -13.50
CA ASN A 243 7.86 -22.88 -12.93
C ASN A 243 7.83 -23.27 -11.46
N GLN A 244 6.87 -22.73 -10.69
CA GLN A 244 6.67 -23.10 -9.28
C GLN A 244 6.45 -24.61 -9.13
N MET A 245 5.56 -25.19 -9.93
CA MET A 245 5.24 -26.63 -9.90
C MET A 245 6.41 -27.52 -10.36
N ASP A 246 7.23 -27.03 -11.29
CA ASP A 246 8.43 -27.73 -11.79
C ASP A 246 9.66 -27.54 -10.86
N GLY A 247 9.54 -26.80 -9.75
CA GLY A 247 10.68 -26.45 -8.89
C GLY A 247 11.69 -25.50 -9.54
N LYS A 248 11.28 -24.76 -10.58
CA LYS A 248 12.08 -23.78 -11.30
C LYS A 248 11.93 -22.38 -10.70
N GLY A 249 12.98 -21.60 -10.88
CA GLY A 249 13.03 -20.21 -10.43
C GLY A 249 12.23 -19.25 -11.30
N GLU A 250 12.42 -17.99 -10.95
CA GLU A 250 11.84 -16.82 -11.60
C GLU A 250 12.54 -16.55 -12.94
N ILE A 251 11.85 -15.86 -13.84
CA ILE A 251 12.36 -15.44 -15.15
C ILE A 251 12.25 -13.93 -15.28
N GLU A 252 13.18 -13.32 -16.03
CA GLU A 252 13.11 -11.92 -16.42
C GLU A 252 12.86 -11.85 -17.92
N VAL A 253 11.76 -11.20 -18.30
CA VAL A 253 11.33 -10.99 -19.69
C VAL A 253 10.79 -9.59 -19.85
N THR A 254 10.80 -9.04 -21.06
CA THR A 254 10.07 -7.78 -21.32
C THR A 254 8.55 -8.01 -21.28
N ALA A 255 7.78 -6.94 -21.13
CA ALA A 255 6.32 -7.01 -21.22
C ALA A 255 5.89 -7.61 -22.57
N ASP A 256 6.53 -7.20 -23.67
CA ASP A 256 6.29 -7.73 -25.02
C ASP A 256 6.55 -9.24 -25.10
N GLU A 257 7.74 -9.66 -24.68
CA GLU A 257 8.14 -11.07 -24.68
C GLU A 257 7.21 -11.94 -23.81
N SER A 258 6.71 -11.38 -22.70
CA SER A 258 5.79 -12.09 -21.81
C SER A 258 4.46 -12.44 -22.50
N VAL A 259 3.98 -11.55 -23.37
CA VAL A 259 2.75 -11.74 -24.16
C VAL A 259 3.03 -12.64 -25.36
N GLU A 260 4.10 -12.40 -26.12
CA GLU A 260 4.49 -13.21 -27.28
C GLU A 260 4.69 -14.69 -26.92
N LYS A 261 5.38 -14.94 -25.79
CA LYS A 261 5.65 -16.29 -25.28
C LYS A 261 4.46 -16.89 -24.51
N LYS A 262 3.33 -16.17 -24.42
CA LYS A 262 2.12 -16.57 -23.67
C LYS A 262 2.40 -16.93 -22.22
N ILE A 263 3.35 -16.22 -21.60
CA ILE A 263 3.59 -16.29 -20.16
C ILE A 263 2.49 -15.50 -19.45
N VAL A 264 2.13 -14.34 -19.99
CA VAL A 264 0.99 -13.51 -19.55
C VAL A 264 -0.07 -13.56 -20.65
N CYS A 265 -1.34 -13.73 -20.30
CA CYS A 265 -2.38 -14.04 -21.30
C CYS A 265 -2.66 -12.96 -22.35
N ASN A 266 -2.43 -11.68 -22.07
CA ASN A 266 -2.69 -10.58 -23.01
C ASN A 266 -1.96 -9.28 -22.64
N GLU A 267 -2.01 -8.30 -23.55
CA GLU A 267 -1.38 -6.98 -23.40
C GLU A 267 -1.94 -6.20 -22.20
N LEU A 268 -3.26 -6.25 -21.95
CA LEU A 268 -3.87 -5.56 -20.81
C LEU A 268 -3.29 -6.03 -19.48
N MET A 269 -3.19 -7.34 -19.27
CA MET A 269 -2.58 -7.91 -18.07
C MET A 269 -1.12 -7.45 -17.94
N ALA A 270 -0.30 -7.63 -18.98
CA ALA A 270 1.11 -7.24 -18.96
C ALA A 270 1.29 -5.72 -18.70
N TYR A 271 0.41 -4.89 -19.27
CA TYR A 271 0.41 -3.44 -19.05
C TYR A 271 0.20 -3.10 -17.56
N TYR A 272 -0.79 -3.71 -16.91
CA TYR A 272 -1.06 -3.45 -15.49
C TYR A 272 -0.02 -4.07 -14.55
N LEU A 273 0.69 -5.14 -14.94
CA LEU A 273 1.89 -5.59 -14.22
C LEU A 273 2.98 -4.51 -14.25
N VAL A 274 3.22 -3.89 -15.40
CA VAL A 274 4.20 -2.79 -15.51
C VAL A 274 3.78 -1.58 -14.68
N LEU A 275 2.51 -1.17 -14.72
CA LEU A 275 2.02 -0.07 -13.91
C LEU A 275 2.15 -0.35 -12.40
N THR A 276 1.86 -1.58 -11.98
CA THR A 276 2.08 -2.02 -10.60
C THR A 276 3.55 -1.90 -10.19
N LYS A 277 4.47 -2.36 -11.05
CA LYS A 277 5.92 -2.21 -10.83
C LYS A 277 6.31 -0.73 -10.69
N ARG A 278 5.81 0.14 -11.58
CA ARG A 278 6.07 1.59 -11.56
C ARG A 278 5.54 2.25 -10.28
N PHE A 279 4.34 1.89 -9.84
CA PHE A 279 3.78 2.35 -8.57
C PHE A 279 4.70 1.99 -7.40
N LEU A 280 5.07 0.71 -7.26
CA LEU A 280 5.94 0.26 -6.16
C LEU A 280 7.31 0.95 -6.19
N LYS A 281 7.90 1.15 -7.38
CA LYS A 281 9.16 1.90 -7.53
C LYS A 281 9.02 3.37 -7.11
N LYS A 282 7.89 4.03 -7.41
CA LYS A 282 7.61 5.41 -6.92
C LYS A 282 7.55 5.47 -5.39
N LEU A 283 7.23 4.36 -4.71
CA LEU A 283 7.26 4.28 -3.25
C LEU A 283 8.68 4.17 -2.67
N GLY A 284 9.71 4.09 -3.51
CA GLY A 284 11.11 3.90 -3.09
C GLY A 284 11.48 2.43 -2.90
N ILE A 285 10.61 1.49 -3.29
CA ILE A 285 10.91 0.05 -3.24
C ILE A 285 11.85 -0.28 -4.41
N PRO A 286 13.00 -0.91 -4.15
CA PRO A 286 13.98 -1.20 -5.19
C PRO A 286 13.48 -2.31 -6.12
N GLU A 287 13.80 -2.21 -7.41
CA GLU A 287 13.27 -3.11 -8.45
C GLU A 287 13.64 -4.59 -8.22
N ASN A 288 14.83 -4.86 -7.66
CA ASN A 288 15.25 -6.22 -7.33
C ASN A 288 14.47 -6.84 -6.16
N ALA A 289 13.75 -6.04 -5.38
CA ALA A 289 12.86 -6.49 -4.31
C ALA A 289 11.40 -6.66 -4.79
N ILE A 290 11.11 -6.48 -6.08
CA ILE A 290 9.78 -6.65 -6.66
C ILE A 290 9.79 -7.88 -7.57
N ARG A 291 8.76 -8.73 -7.45
CA ARG A 291 8.47 -9.80 -8.40
C ARG A 291 6.96 -9.96 -8.59
N PHE A 292 6.56 -10.71 -9.60
CA PHE A 292 5.18 -11.13 -9.81
C PHE A 292 5.10 -12.65 -9.78
N ARG A 293 4.33 -13.22 -8.85
CA ARG A 293 4.12 -14.66 -8.75
C ARG A 293 2.74 -15.01 -9.31
N GLU A 294 2.68 -15.91 -10.28
CA GLU A 294 1.39 -16.40 -10.78
C GLU A 294 0.75 -17.32 -9.73
N GLN A 295 -0.53 -17.16 -9.45
CA GLN A 295 -1.25 -18.09 -8.60
C GLN A 295 -1.40 -19.45 -9.30
N THR A 296 -1.05 -20.52 -8.59
CA THR A 296 -1.26 -21.88 -9.10
C THR A 296 -2.76 -22.20 -9.25
N PRO A 297 -3.15 -23.20 -10.06
CA PRO A 297 -4.56 -23.56 -10.21
C PRO A 297 -5.30 -23.85 -8.90
N ALA A 298 -4.60 -24.33 -7.86
CA ALA A 298 -5.18 -24.60 -6.54
C ALA A 298 -5.41 -23.34 -5.70
N GLN A 299 -4.64 -22.28 -5.94
CA GLN A 299 -4.71 -21.01 -5.19
C GLN A 299 -5.65 -20.00 -5.85
N ARG A 300 -5.87 -20.14 -7.15
CA ARG A 300 -6.61 -19.16 -7.94
C ARG A 300 -8.05 -19.04 -7.46
N ALA A 301 -8.50 -17.81 -7.28
CA ALA A 301 -9.89 -17.53 -6.94
C ALA A 301 -10.85 -18.06 -8.03
N HIS A 302 -12.04 -18.51 -7.62
CA HIS A 302 -13.04 -19.14 -8.49
C HIS A 302 -13.50 -18.27 -9.67
N TYR A 303 -13.34 -16.95 -9.58
CA TYR A 303 -13.69 -15.97 -10.61
C TYR A 303 -12.53 -15.58 -11.53
N SER A 304 -11.29 -16.00 -11.23
CA SER A 304 -10.11 -15.59 -12.01
C SER A 304 -9.62 -16.72 -12.94
N SER A 305 -9.25 -16.34 -14.16
CA SER A 305 -8.63 -17.22 -15.16
C SER A 305 -7.10 -17.14 -15.18
N GLU A 306 -6.52 -16.05 -14.67
CA GLU A 306 -5.08 -15.83 -14.48
C GLU A 306 -4.92 -14.76 -13.39
N THR A 307 -4.08 -15.00 -12.38
CA THR A 307 -3.80 -13.99 -11.34
C THR A 307 -2.30 -13.94 -11.09
N TRP A 308 -1.76 -12.72 -11.06
CA TRP A 308 -0.38 -12.43 -10.70
C TRP A 308 -0.34 -11.61 -9.41
N ASP A 309 0.29 -12.15 -8.39
CA ASP A 309 0.53 -11.48 -7.12
C ASP A 309 1.81 -10.65 -7.25
N ALA A 310 1.70 -9.34 -7.16
CA ALA A 310 2.85 -8.46 -7.00
C ALA A 310 3.39 -8.64 -5.58
N GLU A 311 4.61 -9.14 -5.46
CA GLU A 311 5.25 -9.42 -4.18
C GLU A 311 6.46 -8.51 -3.97
N VAL A 312 6.60 -8.00 -2.75
CA VAL A 312 7.75 -7.23 -2.32
C VAL A 312 8.52 -8.03 -1.28
N PHE A 313 9.82 -8.19 -1.50
CA PHE A 313 10.69 -8.81 -0.52
C PHE A 313 10.89 -7.87 0.67
N THR A 314 10.62 -8.40 1.86
CA THR A 314 10.82 -7.75 3.15
C THR A 314 11.83 -8.53 3.97
N ARG A 315 12.64 -7.83 4.77
CA ARG A 315 13.66 -8.48 5.62
C ARG A 315 13.01 -9.31 6.72
N ARG A 316 11.84 -8.89 7.19
CA ARG A 316 11.14 -9.54 8.30
C ARG A 316 10.22 -10.68 7.86
N PHE A 317 9.48 -10.51 6.77
CA PHE A 317 8.40 -11.42 6.39
C PHE A 317 8.67 -12.18 5.08
N GLY A 318 9.84 -11.97 4.47
CA GLY A 318 10.13 -12.52 3.14
C GLY A 318 9.27 -11.85 2.08
N TRP A 319 8.83 -12.61 1.08
CA TRP A 319 7.98 -12.10 0.01
C TRP A 319 6.56 -11.87 0.50
N VAL A 320 6.13 -10.61 0.47
CA VAL A 320 4.79 -10.17 0.87
C VAL A 320 4.03 -9.76 -0.38
N GLU A 321 2.88 -10.39 -0.62
CA GLU A 321 1.91 -9.93 -1.63
C GLU A 321 1.39 -8.54 -1.25
N VAL A 322 1.57 -7.55 -2.12
CA VAL A 322 1.14 -6.16 -1.91
C VAL A 322 0.00 -5.75 -2.84
N ALA A 323 -0.18 -6.47 -3.96
CA ALA A 323 -1.30 -6.32 -4.88
C ALA A 323 -1.53 -7.63 -5.65
N GLY A 324 -2.77 -7.88 -6.06
CA GLY A 324 -3.14 -8.94 -7.00
C GLY A 324 -3.59 -8.35 -8.33
N ILE A 325 -3.14 -8.91 -9.44
CA ILE A 325 -3.56 -8.52 -10.79
C ILE A 325 -4.28 -9.72 -11.40
N ALA A 326 -5.61 -9.67 -11.45
CA ALA A 326 -6.46 -10.80 -11.83
C ALA A 326 -7.20 -10.56 -13.15
N TYR A 327 -7.27 -11.58 -14.00
CA TYR A 327 -8.12 -11.61 -15.17
C TYR A 327 -9.41 -12.39 -14.86
N ARG A 328 -10.50 -11.65 -14.59
CA ARG A 328 -11.76 -12.17 -14.01
C ARG A 328 -12.82 -12.60 -15.03
N THR A 329 -12.43 -12.70 -16.31
CA THR A 329 -13.35 -12.95 -17.44
C THR A 329 -14.60 -12.06 -17.36
N ASP A 330 -15.77 -12.58 -17.73
CA ASP A 330 -17.08 -11.95 -17.59
C ASP A 330 -17.79 -12.29 -16.27
N TYR A 331 -17.13 -12.97 -15.32
CA TYR A 331 -17.77 -13.62 -14.17
C TYR A 331 -18.69 -12.66 -13.38
N ASP A 332 -18.15 -11.50 -12.98
CA ASP A 332 -18.85 -10.55 -12.11
C ASP A 332 -20.09 -9.95 -12.79
N LEU A 333 -19.96 -9.48 -14.03
CA LEU A 333 -21.08 -8.89 -14.77
C LEU A 333 -22.14 -9.94 -15.08
N SER A 334 -21.74 -11.14 -15.55
CA SER A 334 -22.65 -12.24 -15.85
C SER A 334 -23.44 -12.69 -14.62
N ARG A 335 -22.79 -12.78 -13.45
CA ARG A 335 -23.44 -13.11 -12.18
C ARG A 335 -24.42 -12.01 -11.75
N HIS A 336 -24.01 -10.74 -11.74
CA HIS A 336 -24.92 -9.65 -11.38
C HIS A 336 -26.11 -9.54 -12.33
N MET A 337 -25.93 -9.73 -13.64
CA MET A 337 -27.04 -9.80 -14.60
C MET A 337 -28.03 -10.92 -14.24
N LYS A 338 -27.53 -12.12 -13.94
CA LYS A 338 -28.36 -13.28 -13.57
C LYS A 338 -29.18 -13.05 -12.31
N TYR A 339 -28.59 -12.45 -11.27
CA TYR A 339 -29.24 -12.27 -9.98
C TYR A 339 -30.14 -11.03 -9.91
N SER A 340 -29.79 -9.95 -10.61
CA SER A 340 -30.57 -8.71 -10.61
C SER A 340 -31.63 -8.61 -11.71
N GLY A 341 -31.44 -9.33 -12.82
CA GLY A 341 -32.26 -9.19 -14.03
C GLY A 341 -31.92 -7.96 -14.88
N GLU A 342 -30.95 -7.14 -14.48
CA GLU A 342 -30.50 -5.97 -15.24
C GLU A 342 -29.57 -6.36 -16.40
N ASN A 343 -29.59 -5.57 -17.47
CA ASN A 343 -28.66 -5.75 -18.59
C ASN A 343 -27.36 -4.95 -18.35
N LEU A 344 -26.25 -5.67 -18.18
CA LEU A 344 -24.90 -5.12 -18.00
C LEU A 344 -23.99 -5.39 -19.21
N THR A 345 -24.56 -5.55 -20.41
CA THR A 345 -23.77 -5.67 -21.65
C THR A 345 -23.28 -4.32 -22.16
N ALA A 346 -22.13 -4.34 -22.84
CA ALA A 346 -21.60 -3.23 -23.64
C ALA A 346 -21.99 -3.41 -25.11
N PHE A 347 -22.59 -2.39 -25.71
CA PHE A 347 -22.86 -2.39 -27.15
C PHE A 347 -21.62 -1.92 -27.92
N ILE A 348 -21.12 -2.76 -28.83
CA ILE A 348 -19.93 -2.51 -29.63
C ILE A 348 -20.33 -1.99 -31.01
N GLU A 349 -20.16 -0.70 -31.26
CA GLU A 349 -20.72 -0.01 -32.44
C GLU A 349 -20.22 -0.57 -33.77
N ASN A 350 -18.92 -0.84 -33.90
CA ASN A 350 -18.32 -1.31 -35.15
C ASN A 350 -18.75 -2.74 -35.54
N ARG A 351 -19.17 -3.56 -34.56
CA ARG A 351 -19.63 -4.94 -34.75
C ARG A 351 -21.15 -5.09 -34.62
N LYS A 352 -21.85 -4.02 -34.18
CA LYS A 352 -23.30 -3.99 -33.91
C LYS A 352 -23.78 -5.14 -33.03
N GLU A 353 -22.99 -5.51 -32.03
CA GLU A 353 -23.31 -6.59 -31.08
C GLU A 353 -23.16 -6.12 -29.63
N SER A 354 -23.94 -6.73 -28.74
CA SER A 354 -23.77 -6.58 -27.30
C SER A 354 -22.87 -7.69 -26.77
N VAL A 355 -21.84 -7.32 -26.01
CA VAL A 355 -20.93 -8.25 -25.34
C VAL A 355 -20.97 -8.04 -23.84
N ILE A 356 -20.69 -9.08 -23.06
CA ILE A 356 -20.37 -8.93 -21.64
C ILE A 356 -18.87 -8.63 -21.59
N CYS A 357 -18.50 -7.49 -21.01
CA CYS A 357 -17.10 -7.12 -20.90
C CYS A 357 -16.36 -8.13 -20.03
N HIS A 358 -15.12 -8.38 -20.41
CA HIS A 358 -14.18 -9.03 -19.52
C HIS A 358 -13.48 -8.00 -18.64
N VAL A 359 -12.87 -8.43 -17.53
CA VAL A 359 -12.26 -7.52 -16.54
C VAL A 359 -10.83 -7.93 -16.19
N VAL A 360 -9.92 -6.97 -16.23
CA VAL A 360 -8.62 -7.04 -15.52
C VAL A 360 -8.72 -6.21 -14.25
N GLU A 361 -8.41 -6.82 -13.11
CA GLU A 361 -8.48 -6.23 -11.78
C GLU A 361 -7.08 -6.12 -11.15
N PRO A 362 -6.47 -4.93 -11.14
CA PRO A 362 -5.40 -4.59 -10.21
C PRO A 362 -5.97 -4.19 -8.83
N SER A 363 -5.79 -5.04 -7.82
CA SER A 363 -6.25 -4.83 -6.44
C SER A 363 -5.08 -4.64 -5.49
N TYR A 364 -5.02 -3.49 -4.82
CA TYR A 364 -3.92 -3.10 -3.92
C TYR A 364 -4.43 -2.97 -2.48
N GLY A 365 -3.80 -3.67 -1.54
CA GLY A 365 -4.00 -3.43 -0.11
C GLY A 365 -2.99 -2.40 0.41
N ILE A 366 -3.30 -1.10 0.34
CA ILE A 366 -2.40 0.06 0.54
C ILE A 366 -1.52 -0.02 1.79
N ASP A 367 -2.04 -0.63 2.85
CA ASP A 367 -1.34 -0.80 4.12
C ASP A 367 -0.05 -1.65 3.98
N ARG A 368 -0.04 -2.64 3.07
CA ARG A 368 1.14 -3.49 2.81
C ARG A 368 2.25 -2.74 2.03
N PRO A 369 1.99 -2.09 0.86
CA PRO A 369 2.96 -1.20 0.22
C PRO A 369 3.50 -0.11 1.15
N LEU A 370 2.68 0.43 2.04
CA LEU A 370 3.13 1.42 3.03
C LEU A 370 4.19 0.86 3.97
N TYR A 371 3.95 -0.33 4.54
CA TYR A 371 4.95 -0.99 5.38
C TYR A 371 6.23 -1.29 4.59
N CYS A 372 6.10 -1.84 3.38
CA CYS A 372 7.23 -2.12 2.51
C CYS A 372 8.04 -0.86 2.19
N ALA A 373 7.39 0.27 1.91
CA ALA A 373 8.05 1.55 1.66
C ALA A 373 8.86 2.02 2.89
N LEU A 374 8.30 1.90 4.10
CA LEU A 374 9.00 2.24 5.34
C LEU A 374 10.21 1.32 5.58
N GLU A 375 10.07 0.00 5.38
CA GLU A 375 11.16 -0.96 5.59
C GLU A 375 12.32 -0.78 4.59
N HIS A 376 12.00 -0.44 3.34
CA HIS A 376 13.02 -0.15 2.32
C HIS A 376 13.62 1.25 2.45
N ALA A 377 12.89 2.19 3.07
CA ALA A 377 13.41 3.53 3.40
C ALA A 377 14.29 3.54 4.66
N TYR A 378 14.16 2.58 5.57
CA TYR A 378 14.94 2.56 6.81
C TYR A 378 16.44 2.33 6.55
N VAL A 379 17.27 3.25 7.01
CA VAL A 379 18.73 3.25 6.84
C VAL A 379 19.41 3.43 8.20
N THR A 380 20.44 2.61 8.44
CA THR A 380 21.38 2.76 9.55
C THR A 380 22.76 3.11 8.97
N ASP A 381 23.29 4.27 9.34
CA ASP A 381 24.61 4.77 8.93
C ASP A 381 25.41 5.16 10.18
N GLY A 382 26.23 4.25 10.68
CA GLY A 382 26.86 4.37 12.00
C GLY A 382 25.80 4.45 13.10
N GLU A 383 25.82 5.52 13.89
CA GLU A 383 24.80 5.80 14.92
C GLU A 383 23.53 6.47 14.37
N ARG A 384 23.56 6.95 13.12
CA ARG A 384 22.44 7.66 12.51
C ARG A 384 21.42 6.68 11.95
N LYS A 385 20.20 6.73 12.48
CA LYS A 385 19.04 5.96 12.01
C LYS A 385 18.02 6.91 11.40
N TYR A 386 17.60 6.66 10.16
CA TYR A 386 16.70 7.57 9.46
C TYR A 386 15.85 6.88 8.39
N LEU A 387 14.79 7.57 7.94
CA LEU A 387 13.95 7.11 6.84
C LEU A 387 14.32 7.86 5.56
N ARG A 388 14.94 7.16 4.62
CA ARG A 388 15.22 7.64 3.26
C ARG A 388 13.99 7.53 2.36
N LEU A 389 12.89 8.16 2.76
CA LEU A 389 11.67 8.22 1.96
C LEU A 389 11.90 9.01 0.66
N PRO A 390 11.25 8.64 -0.46
CA PRO A 390 11.12 9.55 -1.59
C PRO A 390 10.59 10.90 -1.13
N LYS A 391 11.15 11.99 -1.64
CA LYS A 391 10.87 13.36 -1.15
C LYS A 391 9.38 13.70 -1.19
N GLU A 392 8.68 13.30 -2.25
CA GLU A 392 7.24 13.50 -2.39
C GLU A 392 6.40 12.74 -1.36
N LEU A 393 6.92 11.64 -0.80
CA LEU A 393 6.24 10.80 0.20
C LEU A 393 6.50 11.23 1.64
N ALA A 394 7.46 12.13 1.88
CA ALA A 394 7.81 12.55 3.22
C ALA A 394 6.59 13.16 3.96
N PRO A 395 6.23 12.66 5.16
CA PRO A 395 5.11 13.18 5.94
C PRO A 395 5.31 14.61 6.42
N VAL A 396 6.57 14.97 6.65
CA VAL A 396 7.03 16.34 6.85
C VAL A 396 7.97 16.64 5.71
N GLU A 397 7.64 17.63 4.90
CA GLU A 397 8.41 18.00 3.72
C GLU A 397 9.57 18.93 4.09
N VAL A 398 9.36 19.77 5.11
CA VAL A 398 10.31 20.80 5.53
C VAL A 398 10.26 20.95 7.05
N ALA A 399 11.41 20.89 7.72
CA ALA A 399 11.49 21.23 9.14
C ALA A 399 12.26 22.54 9.32
N VAL A 400 11.78 23.46 10.16
CA VAL A 400 12.36 24.80 10.34
C VAL A 400 12.90 24.96 11.76
N PHE A 401 14.17 25.30 11.88
CA PHE A 401 14.90 25.34 13.14
C PHE A 401 15.61 26.69 13.34
N PRO A 402 15.45 27.36 14.50
CA PRO A 402 16.37 28.43 14.89
C PRO A 402 17.71 27.81 15.33
N LEU A 403 18.86 28.35 14.94
CA LEU A 403 20.17 27.80 15.33
C LEU A 403 20.28 27.67 16.86
N LEU A 404 19.88 28.73 17.56
CA LEU A 404 19.82 28.83 19.02
C LEU A 404 18.45 29.30 19.47
N LYS A 405 18.09 28.97 20.72
CA LYS A 405 16.86 29.45 21.35
C LYS A 405 17.02 30.88 21.86
N LYS A 406 17.18 31.82 20.93
CA LYS A 406 17.21 33.29 21.17
C LYS A 406 15.98 33.90 20.52
N ASP A 407 15.31 34.83 21.21
CA ASP A 407 13.99 35.35 20.83
C ASP A 407 13.91 35.77 19.35
N ARG A 408 14.87 36.57 18.87
CA ARG A 408 14.90 37.03 17.46
C ARG A 408 15.03 35.90 16.44
N LEU A 409 15.81 34.86 16.73
CA LEU A 409 15.96 33.70 15.84
C LEU A 409 14.71 32.83 15.86
N VAL A 410 14.13 32.64 17.05
CA VAL A 410 12.90 31.89 17.26
C VAL A 410 11.73 32.54 16.53
N GLU A 411 11.56 33.85 16.67
CA GLU A 411 10.54 34.63 15.97
C GLU A 411 10.70 34.52 14.46
N LYS A 412 11.93 34.69 13.94
CA LYS A 412 12.17 34.60 12.49
C LYS A 412 11.94 33.19 11.95
N ALA A 413 12.32 32.15 12.69
CA ALA A 413 12.05 30.76 12.31
C ALA A 413 10.55 30.44 12.31
N ARG A 414 9.78 30.96 13.27
CA ARG A 414 8.31 30.82 13.28
C ARG A 414 7.66 31.54 12.10
N GLU A 415 8.11 32.76 11.78
CA GLU A 415 7.64 33.51 10.61
C GLU A 415 7.84 32.71 9.31
N ILE A 416 9.06 32.17 9.11
CA ILE A 416 9.39 31.35 7.93
C ILE A 416 8.52 30.07 7.89
N TRP A 417 8.40 29.37 9.01
CA TRP A 417 7.58 28.17 9.12
C TRP A 417 6.10 28.44 8.78
N GLU A 418 5.51 29.50 9.33
CA GLU A 418 4.14 29.89 9.02
C GLU A 418 3.95 30.22 7.53
N ASN A 419 4.90 30.93 6.93
CA ASN A 419 4.87 31.27 5.51
C ASN A 419 4.97 30.03 4.61
N LEU A 420 5.79 29.04 4.98
CA LEU A 420 5.85 27.76 4.29
C LEU A 420 4.52 27.00 4.40
N ARG A 421 3.91 26.92 5.59
CA ARG A 421 2.59 26.28 5.75
C ARG A 421 1.51 26.98 4.91
N ARG A 422 1.46 28.32 4.92
CA ARG A 422 0.56 29.10 4.07
C ARG A 422 0.82 28.89 2.57
N SER A 423 2.04 28.49 2.20
CA SER A 423 2.45 28.18 0.82
C SER A 423 2.16 26.73 0.40
N GLY A 424 1.51 25.93 1.27
CA GLY A 424 1.07 24.57 0.98
C GLY A 424 2.03 23.45 1.40
N PHE A 425 3.09 23.75 2.16
CA PHE A 425 4.01 22.73 2.64
C PHE A 425 3.52 22.05 3.93
N LEU A 426 3.77 20.75 4.02
CA LEU A 426 3.75 20.03 5.30
C LEU A 426 5.02 20.35 6.09
N ALA A 427 5.02 21.50 6.74
CA ALA A 427 6.18 22.00 7.47
C ALA A 427 6.06 21.87 8.99
N GLU A 428 7.15 21.48 9.65
CA GLU A 428 7.29 21.38 11.11
C GLU A 428 8.27 22.45 11.65
N TYR A 429 8.10 22.83 12.92
CA TYR A 429 8.98 23.74 13.64
C TYR A 429 9.52 23.07 14.90
N ASP A 430 10.82 23.24 15.20
CA ASP A 430 11.45 22.69 16.39
C ASP A 430 12.57 23.61 16.94
N ASP A 431 12.45 24.04 18.20
CA ASP A 431 13.46 24.82 18.93
C ASP A 431 14.05 24.07 20.14
N SER A 432 13.77 22.77 20.26
CA SER A 432 14.15 21.95 21.41
C SER A 432 15.52 21.31 21.23
N GLY A 433 16.42 21.52 22.19
CA GLY A 433 17.75 20.92 22.20
C GLY A 433 18.69 21.44 21.11
N SER A 434 19.86 20.80 20.97
CA SER A 434 20.87 21.22 19.99
C SER A 434 20.38 21.06 18.55
N ILE A 435 20.98 21.81 17.62
CA ILE A 435 20.64 21.72 16.19
C ILE A 435 20.85 20.30 15.65
N GLY A 436 21.90 19.60 16.09
CA GLY A 436 22.14 18.21 15.73
C GLY A 436 21.03 17.25 16.17
N ARG A 437 20.48 17.44 17.39
CA ARG A 437 19.33 16.63 17.86
C ARG A 437 18.06 16.89 17.07
N ARG A 438 17.87 18.11 16.57
CA ARG A 438 16.73 18.48 15.71
C ARG A 438 16.86 17.87 14.32
N TYR A 439 18.03 17.94 13.71
CA TYR A 439 18.31 17.22 12.47
C TYR A 439 18.10 15.72 12.63
N ALA A 440 18.57 15.11 13.73
CA ALA A 440 18.37 13.69 13.99
C ALA A 440 16.88 13.32 14.07
N ARG A 441 16.05 14.10 14.77
CA ARG A 441 14.59 13.87 14.82
C ARG A 441 13.93 13.99 13.44
N ALA A 442 14.30 14.99 12.66
CA ALA A 442 13.77 15.20 11.32
C ALA A 442 14.20 14.08 10.34
N ASP A 443 15.45 13.63 10.45
CA ASP A 443 15.99 12.51 9.69
C ASP A 443 15.23 11.21 10.03
N GLU A 444 15.03 10.93 11.33
CA GLU A 444 14.28 9.76 11.83
C GLU A 444 12.88 9.62 11.23
N ILE A 445 12.21 10.73 10.93
CA ILE A 445 10.88 10.74 10.31
C ILE A 445 10.90 10.92 8.78
N GLY A 446 12.10 11.02 8.21
CA GLY A 446 12.34 11.08 6.78
C GLY A 446 12.10 12.45 6.13
N THR A 447 12.15 13.53 6.92
CA THR A 447 12.03 14.90 6.40
C THR A 447 13.19 15.17 5.42
N PRO A 448 12.92 15.52 4.15
CA PRO A 448 13.98 15.63 3.14
C PRO A 448 14.80 16.90 3.32
N TYR A 449 14.19 17.99 3.81
CA TYR A 449 14.84 19.30 3.93
C TYR A 449 14.64 19.93 5.30
N CYS A 450 15.75 20.35 5.92
CA CYS A 450 15.70 21.17 7.14
C CYS A 450 16.18 22.59 6.82
N VAL A 451 15.43 23.60 7.22
CA VAL A 451 15.75 25.02 7.07
C VAL A 451 16.24 25.55 8.41
N THR A 452 17.46 26.08 8.44
CA THR A 452 18.07 26.62 9.65
C THR A 452 18.18 28.13 9.55
N VAL A 453 17.70 28.80 10.60
CA VAL A 453 17.71 30.26 10.79
C VAL A 453 18.81 30.61 11.77
N ASP A 454 19.85 31.27 11.31
CA ASP A 454 21.02 31.64 12.10
C ASP A 454 21.22 33.15 12.20
N HIS A 455 22.33 33.58 12.81
CA HIS A 455 22.63 34.99 12.99
C HIS A 455 22.72 35.74 11.66
N GLN A 456 23.34 35.13 10.64
CA GLN A 456 23.44 35.73 9.32
C GLN A 456 22.05 35.91 8.68
N THR A 457 21.06 35.07 9.00
CA THR A 457 19.67 35.26 8.54
C THR A 457 19.09 36.61 8.95
N LEU A 458 19.45 37.13 10.12
CA LEU A 458 18.99 38.42 10.61
C LEU A 458 19.68 39.61 9.92
N GLU A 459 20.82 39.37 9.27
CA GLU A 459 21.63 40.38 8.59
C GLU A 459 21.29 40.48 7.10
N ASP A 460 21.18 39.34 6.40
CA ASP A 460 21.11 39.29 4.93
C ASP A 460 19.85 38.60 4.37
N LEU A 461 18.92 38.19 5.25
CA LEU A 461 17.66 37.52 4.88
C LEU A 461 17.87 36.22 4.07
N THR A 462 18.96 35.50 4.35
CA THR A 462 19.23 34.17 3.81
C THR A 462 19.11 33.08 4.86
N VAL A 463 18.78 31.86 4.45
CA VAL A 463 18.66 30.68 5.31
C VAL A 463 19.48 29.52 4.75
N THR A 464 19.80 28.57 5.61
CA THR A 464 20.50 27.35 5.19
C THR A 464 19.50 26.21 5.04
N ILE A 465 19.47 25.58 3.87
CA ILE A 465 18.77 24.30 3.64
C ILE A 465 19.78 23.17 3.81
N ARG A 466 19.48 22.20 4.67
CA ARG A 466 20.16 20.92 4.79
C ARG A 466 19.37 19.83 4.09
N ASP A 467 20.03 19.08 3.23
CA ASP A 467 19.51 17.86 2.61
C ASP A 467 19.67 16.66 3.55
N ARG A 468 18.62 15.84 3.68
CA ARG A 468 18.61 14.65 4.53
C ARG A 468 19.69 13.66 4.10
N ASP A 469 19.73 13.28 2.84
CA ASP A 469 20.52 12.11 2.40
C ASP A 469 22.02 12.41 2.43
N SER A 470 22.43 13.55 1.87
CA SER A 470 23.82 13.98 1.79
C SER A 470 24.33 14.67 3.05
N THR A 471 23.43 15.15 3.93
CA THR A 471 23.71 16.02 5.08
C THR A 471 24.34 17.37 4.73
N LYS A 472 24.53 17.66 3.44
CA LYS A 472 25.13 18.90 2.93
C LYS A 472 24.17 20.07 3.06
N GLN A 473 24.74 21.27 3.08
CA GLN A 473 24.03 22.51 3.38
C GLN A 473 24.24 23.55 2.28
N ARG A 474 23.15 24.24 1.92
CA ARG A 474 23.13 25.28 0.88
C ARG A 474 22.45 26.53 1.39
N ARG A 475 23.03 27.69 1.10
CA ARG A 475 22.52 28.99 1.51
C ARG A 475 21.65 29.58 0.41
N ILE A 476 20.44 30.00 0.74
CA ILE A 476 19.51 30.63 -0.20
C ILE A 476 18.80 31.83 0.41
N LYS A 477 18.27 32.72 -0.43
CA LYS A 477 17.43 33.83 0.02
C LYS A 477 16.07 33.31 0.51
N ILE A 478 15.55 33.90 1.58
CA ILE A 478 14.21 33.57 2.09
C ILE A 478 13.14 33.81 1.02
N SER A 479 13.30 34.82 0.16
CA SER A 479 12.37 35.14 -0.94
C SER A 479 12.17 33.97 -1.91
N ASP A 480 13.20 33.15 -2.09
CA ASP A 480 13.24 32.09 -3.11
C ASP A 480 12.91 30.72 -2.48
N LEU A 481 12.85 30.65 -1.14
CA LEU A 481 12.76 29.42 -0.36
C LEU A 481 11.60 28.51 -0.79
N SER A 482 10.39 29.05 -0.90
CA SER A 482 9.21 28.28 -1.29
C SER A 482 9.33 27.69 -2.70
N GLN A 483 9.88 28.45 -3.66
CA GLN A 483 10.03 27.97 -5.03
C GLN A 483 11.11 26.88 -5.11
N VAL A 484 12.25 27.12 -4.45
CA VAL A 484 13.37 26.17 -4.37
C VAL A 484 12.91 24.85 -3.74
N LEU A 485 12.23 24.90 -2.58
CA LEU A 485 11.76 23.70 -1.90
C LEU A 485 10.78 22.89 -2.74
N ARG A 486 9.83 23.53 -3.44
CA ARG A 486 8.92 22.81 -4.36
C ARG A 486 9.71 22.08 -5.46
N GLY A 487 10.66 22.76 -6.08
CA GLY A 487 11.45 22.16 -7.14
C GLY A 487 12.33 21.01 -6.65
N LEU A 488 12.89 21.13 -5.45
CA LEU A 488 13.68 20.08 -4.82
C LEU A 488 12.83 18.85 -4.45
N ILE A 489 11.62 19.06 -3.91
CA ILE A 489 10.70 17.97 -3.52
C ILE A 489 10.16 17.25 -4.74
N SER A 490 9.77 17.97 -5.79
CA SER A 490 9.29 17.38 -7.05
C SER A 490 10.40 16.76 -7.90
N GLY A 491 11.67 16.96 -7.51
CA GLY A 491 12.84 16.53 -8.29
C GLY A 491 13.09 17.33 -9.57
N SER A 492 12.45 18.50 -9.75
CA SER A 492 12.72 19.39 -10.90
C SER A 492 13.96 20.25 -10.71
N LEU A 493 14.47 20.36 -9.48
CA LEU A 493 15.76 20.98 -9.14
C LEU A 493 16.68 19.98 -8.47
N ASP A 494 17.97 20.04 -8.82
CA ASP A 494 19.01 19.30 -8.11
C ASP A 494 19.50 20.10 -6.89
N PHE A 495 19.73 19.43 -5.77
CA PHE A 495 20.15 20.08 -4.52
C PHE A 495 21.48 20.83 -4.64
N PHE A 496 22.44 20.34 -5.43
CA PHE A 496 23.74 20.99 -5.56
C PHE A 496 23.72 22.18 -6.53
N SER A 497 22.66 22.31 -7.32
CA SER A 497 22.44 23.44 -8.24
C SER A 497 21.83 24.69 -7.60
N VAL A 498 21.29 24.59 -6.38
CA VAL A 498 20.59 25.71 -5.74
C VAL A 498 21.48 26.43 -4.73
N GLY A 499 21.33 27.76 -4.65
CA GLY A 499 22.05 28.58 -3.67
C GLY A 499 23.56 28.54 -3.80
N SER A 500 24.25 28.94 -2.73
CA SER A 500 25.70 28.78 -2.56
C SER A 500 26.01 27.70 -1.52
N GLU A 501 27.24 27.17 -1.55
CA GLU A 501 27.69 26.24 -0.53
C GLU A 501 27.78 26.94 0.82
N TYR A 502 27.22 26.32 1.86
CA TYR A 502 27.37 26.81 3.23
C TYR A 502 28.76 26.47 3.74
N LYS A 503 29.64 27.47 3.79
CA LYS A 503 30.91 27.41 4.50
C LYS A 503 30.63 27.76 5.95
N GLY A 504 30.46 26.76 6.81
CA GLY A 504 30.26 27.01 8.24
C GLY A 504 31.33 27.95 8.78
N ARG A 505 30.97 28.86 9.69
CA ARG A 505 31.99 29.57 10.47
C ARG A 505 32.63 28.54 11.40
N GLU A 506 33.95 28.42 11.39
CA GLU A 506 34.69 27.65 12.38
C GLU A 506 34.29 28.16 13.77
N GLU A 507 33.87 27.24 14.65
CA GLU A 507 33.61 27.55 16.06
C GLU A 507 34.95 27.95 16.70
N GLY A 508 35.26 29.26 16.73
CA GLY A 508 36.54 29.72 17.24
C GLY A 508 36.76 31.23 17.37
N GLU A 509 35.89 32.11 16.87
CA GLU A 509 36.09 33.56 17.02
C GLU A 509 34.81 34.25 17.52
N HIS A 510 34.96 34.91 18.68
CA HIS A 510 33.99 35.73 19.43
C HIS A 510 33.18 35.06 20.55
N GLU A 511 33.90 34.59 21.58
CA GLU A 511 33.53 34.85 22.98
C GLU A 511 34.49 35.86 23.59
N GLU A 512 34.59 37.07 23.04
CA GLU A 512 35.13 38.22 23.80
C GLU A 512 34.36 39.47 23.41
N ASN A 513 33.84 40.14 24.44
CA ASN A 513 33.17 41.43 24.47
C ASN A 513 31.66 41.41 24.22
N GLU A 514 30.91 41.13 25.28
CA GLU A 514 29.91 42.08 25.81
C GLU A 514 29.58 41.66 27.26
N ASN A 515 30.27 42.30 28.20
CA ASN A 515 29.90 42.40 29.62
C ASN A 515 28.82 43.47 29.78
#